data_AF-A0A1D2J8J8-F1
#
_entry.id   AF-A0A1D2J8J8-F1
#
_cell.length_a   1.000
_cell.length_b   1.000
_cell.length_c   1.000
_cell.angle_alpha   90.00
_cell.angle_beta   90.00
_cell.angle_gamma   90.00
#
_symmetry.space_group_name_H-M   'P 1'
#
loop_
_entity.id
_entity.type
_entity.pdbx_description
1 polymer ?
#
loop_
_entity_poly.entity_id
_entity_poly.type
_entity_poly.pdbx_seq_one_letter_code
_entity_poly.pdbx_strand_id
1 'polypeptide(L)'
;MSANKKITASDLGLHLTLAQPSEASSEYFKWFLACLLFGKPVQQEVAKRAYFELIHDNITSPEAILDAGWDKLVEMLDRGHYVRHDFSTATKLLDVSTGIKEEYGSFGQLVEGAGSREELEKRLQSFRGVGPKTVEIFLRDMEPVLEIVSLIHPFATLNLRMHPLLADGLCCGNMAQSLEGQLRMWKL
;
A
#
# COMPACT_ATOMS: atom_id res chain seq x y z
N MET A 1 18.53 15.06 26.08
CA MET A 1 17.21 14.48 25.76
C MET A 1 17.14 14.34 24.25
N SER A 2 17.49 13.17 23.69
CA SER A 2 17.41 12.98 22.25
C SER A 2 15.96 13.01 21.83
N ALA A 3 15.61 13.90 20.90
CA ALA A 3 14.31 13.85 20.25
C ALA A 3 14.07 12.42 19.75
N ASN A 4 12.95 11.83 20.13
CA ASN A 4 12.57 10.50 19.67
C ASN A 4 12.31 10.58 18.16
N LYS A 5 13.35 10.37 17.35
CA LYS A 5 13.29 10.44 15.90
C LYS A 5 12.40 9.29 15.43
N LYS A 6 11.17 9.61 15.02
CA LYS A 6 10.24 8.64 14.43
C LYS A 6 10.74 8.31 13.02
N ILE A 7 10.91 7.03 12.72
CA ILE A 7 11.32 6.58 11.37
C ILE A 7 10.23 6.93 10.35
N THR A 8 10.67 7.42 9.19
CA THR A 8 9.85 7.74 8.01
C THR A 8 10.13 6.78 6.87
N ALA A 9 9.24 6.72 5.87
CA ALA A 9 9.45 5.95 4.65
C ALA A 9 10.79 6.30 3.98
N SER A 10 11.15 7.59 3.94
CA SER A 10 12.41 8.04 3.35
C SER A 10 13.64 7.60 4.15
N ASP A 11 13.55 7.44 5.48
CA ASP A 11 14.64 6.85 6.29
C ASP A 11 14.90 5.37 5.95
N LEU A 12 13.96 4.70 5.27
CA LEU A 12 14.07 3.33 4.77
C LEU A 12 14.47 3.27 3.28
N GLY A 13 14.68 4.42 2.64
CA GLY A 13 14.96 4.51 1.20
C GLY A 13 13.73 4.32 0.31
N LEU A 14 12.52 4.43 0.87
CA LEU A 14 11.28 4.31 0.13
C LEU A 14 10.85 5.66 -0.47
N HIS A 15 10.41 5.61 -1.72
CA HIS A 15 9.92 6.76 -2.45
C HIS A 15 8.44 6.56 -2.75
N LEU A 16 7.59 7.14 -1.89
CA LEU A 16 6.13 7.07 -2.00
C LEU A 16 5.64 8.05 -3.08
N THR A 17 6.01 7.80 -4.33
CA THR A 17 5.57 8.58 -5.51
C THR A 17 4.54 7.79 -6.31
N LEU A 18 3.65 8.48 -7.00
CA LEU A 18 2.80 7.90 -8.04
C LEU A 18 3.60 7.66 -9.33
N ALA A 19 4.71 6.91 -9.25
CA ALA A 19 5.37 6.38 -10.44
C ALA A 19 4.68 5.06 -10.80
N GLN A 20 4.41 4.81 -12.10
CA GLN A 20 3.87 3.55 -12.69
C GLN A 20 3.04 2.66 -11.74
N PRO A 21 1.73 2.42 -11.96
CA PRO A 21 0.83 1.75 -11.00
C PRO A 21 1.37 0.47 -10.33
N SER A 22 2.16 -0.34 -11.05
CA SER A 22 2.81 -1.54 -10.52
C SER A 22 3.99 -1.28 -9.57
N GLU A 23 4.79 -0.25 -9.82
CA GLU A 23 5.96 0.09 -8.99
C GLU A 23 5.54 0.84 -7.72
N ALA A 24 4.61 1.80 -7.84
CA ALA A 24 4.02 2.48 -6.68
C ALA A 24 3.35 1.51 -5.71
N SER A 25 2.62 0.50 -6.20
CA SER A 25 1.97 -0.49 -5.34
C SER A 25 2.96 -1.28 -4.49
N SER A 26 4.18 -1.52 -4.99
CA SER A 26 5.21 -2.23 -4.22
C SER A 26 5.78 -1.34 -3.12
N GLU A 27 6.08 -0.07 -3.41
CA GLU A 27 6.60 0.88 -2.41
C GLU A 27 5.59 1.13 -1.28
N TYR A 28 4.29 1.24 -1.60
CA TYR A 28 3.24 1.38 -0.59
C TYR A 28 3.16 0.15 0.32
N PHE A 29 3.26 -1.05 -0.27
CA PHE A 29 3.25 -2.27 0.52
C PHE A 29 4.50 -2.40 1.38
N LYS A 30 5.69 -2.10 0.86
CA LYS A 30 6.93 -2.07 1.65
C LYS A 30 6.83 -1.12 2.83
N TRP A 31 6.23 0.06 2.64
CA TRP A 31 6.02 0.99 3.74
C TRP A 31 5.02 0.45 4.77
N PHE A 32 3.92 -0.14 4.30
CA PHE A 32 2.95 -0.78 5.19
C PHE A 32 3.56 -1.93 5.98
N LEU A 33 4.38 -2.78 5.34
CA LEU A 33 5.13 -3.86 5.97
C LEU A 33 6.03 -3.33 7.10
N ALA A 34 6.76 -2.24 6.85
CA ALA A 34 7.55 -1.58 7.88
C ALA A 34 6.66 -1.12 9.06
N CYS A 35 5.51 -0.52 8.77
CA CYS A 35 4.55 -0.05 9.78
C CYS A 35 3.94 -1.20 10.62
N LEU A 36 3.81 -2.41 10.07
CA LEU A 36 3.37 -3.60 10.82
C LEU A 36 4.40 -4.01 11.87
N LEU A 37 5.70 -3.81 11.60
CA LEU A 37 6.81 -4.04 12.53
C LEU A 37 6.90 -2.91 13.57
N PHE A 38 6.90 -1.65 13.14
CA PHE A 38 6.97 -0.49 14.04
C PHE A 38 5.77 -0.34 14.96
N GLY A 39 4.63 -0.97 14.64
CA GLY A 39 3.41 -0.95 15.46
C GLY A 39 3.51 -1.73 16.77
N LYS A 40 4.57 -2.52 16.99
CA LYS A 40 4.81 -3.25 18.25
C LYS A 40 5.73 -2.46 19.20
N PRO A 41 5.68 -2.74 20.52
CA PRO A 41 6.59 -2.12 21.48
C PRO A 41 8.01 -2.71 21.38
N VAL A 42 8.75 -2.28 20.37
CA VAL A 42 10.12 -2.69 20.06
C VAL A 42 11.05 -1.50 19.84
N GLN A 43 12.36 -1.73 19.93
CA GLN A 43 13.34 -0.71 19.55
C GLN A 43 13.24 -0.43 18.06
N GLN A 44 13.29 0.85 17.68
CA GLN A 44 13.18 1.27 16.28
C GLN A 44 14.23 0.60 15.39
N GLU A 45 15.47 0.46 15.88
CA GLU A 45 16.55 -0.18 15.12
C GLU A 45 16.31 -1.67 14.87
N VAL A 46 15.68 -2.37 15.82
CA VAL A 46 15.33 -3.79 15.68
C VAL A 46 14.24 -3.98 14.62
N ALA A 47 13.20 -3.14 14.65
CA ALA A 47 12.16 -3.15 13.61
C ALA A 47 12.71 -2.78 12.22
N LYS A 48 13.61 -1.79 12.16
CA LYS A 48 14.29 -1.39 10.93
C LYS A 48 15.14 -2.52 10.35
N ARG A 49 15.93 -3.21 11.18
CA ARG A 49 16.74 -4.35 10.74
C ARG A 49 15.87 -5.49 10.24
N ALA A 50 14.84 -5.86 10.99
CA ALA A 50 13.89 -6.89 10.57
C ALA A 50 13.20 -6.56 9.23
N TYR A 51 12.86 -5.29 9.02
CA TYR A 51 12.36 -4.82 7.73
C TYR A 51 13.37 -5.08 6.60
N PHE A 52 14.65 -4.72 6.77
CA PHE A 52 15.65 -4.94 5.73
C PHE A 52 15.94 -6.43 5.47
N GLU A 53 15.85 -7.30 6.47
CA GLU A 53 15.96 -8.76 6.27
C GLU A 53 14.83 -9.30 5.39
N LEU A 54 13.59 -8.79 5.57
CA LEU A 54 12.46 -9.15 4.71
C LEU A 54 12.67 -8.65 3.27
N ILE A 55 13.14 -7.41 3.10
CA ILE A 55 13.40 -6.84 1.76
C ILE A 55 14.55 -7.57 1.06
N HIS A 56 15.61 -7.93 1.79
CA HIS A 56 16.73 -8.71 1.26
C HIS A 56 16.26 -10.02 0.62
N ASP A 57 15.25 -10.65 1.20
CA ASP A 57 14.66 -11.90 0.69
C ASP A 57 13.48 -11.66 -0.27
N ASN A 58 13.33 -10.45 -0.81
CA ASN A 58 12.29 -10.04 -1.77
C ASN A 58 10.85 -10.13 -1.24
N ILE A 59 10.65 -9.95 0.06
CA ILE A 59 9.30 -9.82 0.64
C ILE A 59 8.77 -8.41 0.36
N THR A 60 8.23 -8.21 -0.84
CA THR A 60 7.81 -6.89 -1.35
C THR A 60 6.36 -6.82 -1.81
N SER A 61 5.58 -7.89 -1.62
CA SER A 61 4.14 -7.93 -1.92
C SER A 61 3.40 -8.91 -1.01
N PRO A 62 2.05 -8.85 -0.92
CA PRO A 62 1.25 -9.85 -0.21
C PRO A 62 1.51 -11.27 -0.71
N GLU A 63 1.65 -11.46 -2.03
CA GLU A 63 1.97 -12.74 -2.64
C GLU A 63 3.31 -13.29 -2.16
N ALA A 64 4.34 -12.44 -2.12
CA ALA A 64 5.66 -12.85 -1.63
C ALA A 64 5.63 -13.33 -0.16
N ILE A 65 4.79 -12.70 0.68
CA ILE A 65 4.58 -13.14 2.06
C ILE A 65 3.92 -14.53 2.11
N LEU A 66 2.88 -14.73 1.31
CA LEU A 66 2.14 -16.00 1.26
C LEU A 66 3.02 -17.14 0.70
N ASP A 67 3.80 -16.87 -0.34
CA ASP A 67 4.72 -17.83 -0.95
C ASP A 67 5.90 -18.20 -0.04
N ALA A 68 6.37 -17.25 0.77
CA ALA A 68 7.40 -17.52 1.78
C ALA A 68 6.89 -18.47 2.87
N GLY A 69 5.64 -18.28 3.30
CA GLY A 69 5.04 -19.06 4.36
C GLY A 69 5.60 -18.77 5.75
N TRP A 70 5.00 -19.38 6.77
CA TRP A 70 5.25 -19.02 8.16
C TRP A 70 6.70 -19.26 8.60
N ASP A 71 7.28 -20.42 8.31
CA ASP A 71 8.63 -20.79 8.77
C ASP A 71 9.70 -19.85 8.23
N LYS A 72 9.64 -19.49 6.94
CA LYS A 72 10.61 -18.57 6.34
C LYS A 72 10.48 -17.15 6.89
N LEU A 73 9.26 -16.67 7.11
CA LEU A 73 9.04 -15.36 7.71
C LEU A 73 9.62 -15.29 9.13
N VAL A 74 9.46 -16.35 9.92
CA VAL A 74 10.07 -16.45 11.24
C VAL A 74 11.60 -16.41 11.15
N GLU A 75 12.19 -17.16 10.23
CA GLU A 75 13.64 -17.15 10.01
C GLU A 75 14.16 -15.74 9.68
N MET A 76 13.50 -15.03 8.75
CA MET A 76 13.86 -13.66 8.37
C MET A 76 13.75 -12.69 9.56
N LEU A 77 12.68 -12.81 10.35
CA LEU A 77 12.45 -11.98 11.53
C LEU A 77 13.50 -12.26 12.63
N ASP A 78 13.91 -13.52 12.81
CA ASP A 78 14.94 -13.91 13.78
C ASP A 78 16.32 -13.35 13.40
N ARG A 79 16.71 -13.39 12.11
CA ARG A 79 17.95 -12.73 11.62
C ARG A 79 17.95 -11.22 11.89
N GLY A 80 16.76 -10.61 11.90
CA GLY A 80 16.54 -9.21 12.26
C GLY A 80 16.59 -8.92 13.78
N HIS A 81 16.83 -9.94 14.61
CA HIS A 81 16.69 -9.92 16.08
C HIS A 81 15.27 -9.54 16.56
N TYR A 82 14.25 -9.89 15.78
CA TYR A 82 12.84 -9.65 16.11
C TYR A 82 12.21 -10.77 16.98
N VAL A 83 13.06 -11.56 17.65
CA VAL A 83 12.76 -12.83 18.36
C VAL A 83 11.58 -12.75 19.33
N ARG A 84 11.37 -11.61 19.98
CA ARG A 84 10.26 -11.47 20.96
C ARG A 84 8.88 -11.60 20.30
N HIS A 85 8.80 -11.27 19.03
CA HIS A 85 7.53 -11.11 18.32
C HIS A 85 7.49 -11.83 16.98
N ASP A 86 8.54 -12.53 16.58
CA ASP A 86 8.69 -13.23 15.30
C ASP A 86 7.49 -14.11 14.95
N PHE A 87 7.12 -15.09 15.78
CA PHE A 87 6.00 -16.01 15.55
C PHE A 87 4.68 -15.26 15.35
N SER A 88 4.36 -14.35 16.28
CA SER A 88 3.12 -13.57 16.23
C SER A 88 3.09 -12.60 15.04
N THR A 89 4.25 -12.15 14.59
CA THR A 89 4.39 -11.23 13.46
C THR A 89 4.28 -12.00 12.16
N ALA A 90 4.92 -13.16 12.02
CA ALA A 90 4.76 -14.05 10.87
C ALA A 90 3.28 -14.43 10.65
N THR A 91 2.57 -14.84 11.71
CA THR A 91 1.11 -15.10 11.63
C THR A 91 0.34 -13.87 11.18
N LYS A 92 0.62 -12.70 11.79
CA LYS A 92 -0.04 -11.44 11.41
C LYS A 92 0.23 -11.06 9.95
N LEU A 93 1.46 -11.24 9.46
CA LEU A 93 1.83 -10.92 8.08
C LEU A 93 1.05 -11.80 7.08
N LEU A 94 0.91 -13.09 7.38
CA LEU A 94 0.09 -14.01 6.58
C LEU A 94 -1.39 -13.62 6.61
N ASP A 95 -1.97 -13.42 7.80
CA ASP A 95 -3.39 -13.06 7.95
C ASP A 95 -3.73 -11.78 7.16
N VAL A 96 -2.90 -10.75 7.29
CA VAL A 96 -3.08 -9.47 6.59
C VAL A 96 -2.92 -9.64 5.08
N SER A 97 -1.92 -10.41 4.64
CA SER A 97 -1.67 -10.63 3.20
C SER A 97 -2.79 -11.44 2.54
N THR A 98 -3.31 -12.46 3.23
CA THR A 98 -4.50 -13.21 2.80
C THR A 98 -5.70 -12.28 2.67
N GLY A 99 -6.00 -11.47 3.68
CA GLY A 99 -7.11 -10.51 3.64
C GLY A 99 -7.00 -9.52 2.48
N ILE A 100 -5.80 -8.98 2.22
CA ILE A 100 -5.55 -8.09 1.08
C ILE A 100 -5.84 -8.81 -0.24
N LYS A 101 -5.35 -10.04 -0.41
CA LYS A 101 -5.54 -10.84 -1.63
C LYS A 101 -6.99 -11.19 -1.87
N GLU A 102 -7.70 -11.63 -0.84
CA GLU A 102 -9.08 -12.10 -0.93
C GLU A 102 -10.07 -10.95 -1.13
N GLU A 103 -9.89 -9.83 -0.43
CA GLU A 103 -10.84 -8.71 -0.47
C GLU A 103 -10.54 -7.69 -1.58
N TYR A 104 -9.28 -7.47 -1.92
CA TYR A 104 -8.85 -6.37 -2.82
C TYR A 104 -8.02 -6.81 -4.01
N GLY A 105 -7.49 -8.04 -4.03
CA GLY A 105 -6.62 -8.56 -5.09
C GLY A 105 -5.16 -8.13 -4.98
N SER A 106 -4.89 -6.86 -4.67
CA SER A 106 -3.55 -6.29 -4.43
C SER A 106 -3.58 -5.14 -3.42
N PHE A 107 -2.41 -4.80 -2.86
CA PHE A 107 -2.31 -3.67 -1.92
C PHE A 107 -2.56 -2.31 -2.60
N GLY A 108 -2.13 -2.14 -3.86
CA GLY A 108 -2.42 -0.95 -4.65
C GLY A 108 -3.92 -0.72 -4.81
N GLN A 109 -4.68 -1.77 -5.16
CA GLN A 109 -6.14 -1.68 -5.29
C GLN A 109 -6.84 -1.35 -3.97
N LEU A 110 -6.31 -1.80 -2.84
CA LEU A 110 -6.80 -1.40 -1.52
C LEU A 110 -6.68 0.11 -1.31
N VAL A 111 -5.52 0.70 -1.66
CA VAL A 111 -5.23 2.13 -1.49
C VAL A 111 -6.01 2.97 -2.51
N GLU A 112 -5.95 2.62 -3.80
CA GLU A 112 -6.64 3.33 -4.88
C GLU A 112 -8.16 3.29 -4.73
N GLY A 113 -8.69 2.17 -4.25
CA GLY A 113 -10.13 2.01 -4.06
C GLY A 113 -10.68 2.78 -2.86
N ALA A 114 -9.84 3.39 -2.01
CA ALA A 114 -10.28 4.18 -0.88
C ALA A 114 -10.52 5.64 -1.32
N GLY A 115 -11.76 6.10 -1.25
CA GLY A 115 -12.14 7.44 -1.69
C GLY A 115 -11.73 8.55 -0.70
N SER A 116 -11.31 8.19 0.50
CA SER A 116 -10.81 9.13 1.51
C SER A 116 -9.79 8.49 2.45
N ARG A 117 -9.07 9.34 3.19
CA ARG A 117 -8.16 8.94 4.27
C ARG A 117 -8.87 8.10 5.32
N GLU A 118 -10.06 8.49 5.74
CA GLU A 118 -10.87 7.80 6.76
C GLU A 118 -11.35 6.44 6.28
N GLU A 119 -11.65 6.31 4.98
CA GLU A 119 -12.00 5.02 4.40
C GLU A 119 -10.80 4.08 4.36
N LEU A 120 -9.63 4.57 3.94
CA LEU A 120 -8.40 3.79 3.96
C LEU A 120 -8.03 3.36 5.39
N GLU A 121 -8.18 4.28 6.35
CA GLU A 121 -7.98 3.99 7.77
C GLU A 121 -8.84 2.82 8.24
N LYS A 122 -10.15 2.85 7.92
CA LYS A 122 -11.10 1.79 8.29
C LYS A 122 -10.76 0.45 7.64
N ARG A 123 -10.42 0.46 6.35
CA ARG A 123 -10.03 -0.76 5.62
C ARG A 123 -8.75 -1.37 6.18
N LEU A 124 -7.74 -0.57 6.49
CA LEU A 124 -6.52 -1.09 7.09
C LEU A 124 -6.77 -1.67 8.49
N GLN A 125 -7.61 -1.04 9.30
CA GLN A 125 -7.95 -1.52 10.65
C GLN A 125 -8.90 -2.72 10.67
N SER A 126 -9.53 -3.10 9.55
CA SER A 126 -10.35 -4.32 9.50
C SER A 126 -9.49 -5.58 9.55
N PHE A 127 -8.24 -5.51 9.10
CA PHE A 127 -7.33 -6.65 9.15
C PHE A 127 -6.89 -6.97 10.57
N ARG A 128 -7.00 -8.25 10.93
CA ARG A 128 -6.61 -8.76 12.24
C ARG A 128 -5.17 -8.38 12.57
N GLY A 129 -4.99 -7.74 13.72
CA GLY A 129 -3.66 -7.37 14.23
C GLY A 129 -3.10 -6.06 13.65
N VAL A 130 -3.80 -5.40 12.74
CA VAL A 130 -3.50 -4.01 12.34
C VAL A 130 -4.15 -3.07 13.33
N GLY A 131 -3.32 -2.42 14.16
CA GLY A 131 -3.79 -1.49 15.18
C GLY A 131 -3.76 -0.03 14.72
N PRO A 132 -4.45 0.86 15.45
CA PRO A 132 -4.50 2.29 15.12
C PRO A 132 -3.11 2.91 15.01
N LYS A 133 -2.13 2.44 15.80
CA LYS A 133 -0.77 2.96 15.74
C LYS A 133 -0.05 2.64 14.42
N THR A 134 -0.23 1.44 13.90
CA THR A 134 0.31 1.06 12.58
C THR A 134 -0.28 1.95 11.50
N VAL A 135 -1.59 2.17 11.55
CA VAL A 135 -2.30 2.96 10.55
C VAL A 135 -1.95 4.45 10.65
N GLU A 136 -1.80 4.99 11.86
CA GLU A 136 -1.30 6.36 12.09
C GLU A 136 0.07 6.57 11.43
N ILE A 137 1.01 5.64 11.64
CA ILE A 137 2.36 5.72 11.04
C ILE A 137 2.28 5.64 9.52
N PHE A 138 1.48 4.70 9.00
CA PHE A 138 1.31 4.50 7.58
C PHE A 138 0.74 5.75 6.88
N LEU A 139 -0.41 6.24 7.37
CA LEU A 139 -1.12 7.38 6.78
C LEU A 139 -0.32 8.69 6.84
N ARG A 140 0.52 8.86 7.87
CA ARG A 140 1.38 10.05 8.01
C ARG A 140 2.23 10.31 6.76
N ASP A 141 2.82 9.26 6.18
CA ASP A 141 3.72 9.40 5.02
C ASP A 141 2.98 9.18 3.69
N MET A 142 1.75 8.67 3.73
CA MET A 142 0.87 8.51 2.58
C MET A 142 0.03 9.77 2.27
N GLU A 143 -0.01 10.77 3.16
CA GLU A 143 -0.82 11.99 2.96
C GLU A 143 -0.65 12.62 1.56
N PRO A 144 0.58 12.83 1.05
CA PRO A 144 0.76 13.46 -0.26
C PRO A 144 0.19 12.60 -1.40
N VAL A 145 0.20 11.27 -1.25
CA VAL A 145 -0.37 10.34 -2.23
C VAL A 145 -1.90 10.42 -2.20
N LEU A 146 -2.49 10.43 -1.01
CA LEU A 146 -3.95 10.48 -0.83
C LEU A 146 -4.53 11.82 -1.30
N GLU A 147 -3.83 12.93 -1.09
CA GLU A 147 -4.22 14.23 -1.64
C GLU A 147 -4.34 14.16 -3.16
N ILE A 148 -3.36 13.59 -3.85
CA ILE A 148 -3.38 13.48 -5.31
C ILE A 148 -4.47 12.51 -5.79
N VAL A 149 -4.62 11.34 -5.16
CA VAL A 149 -5.68 10.37 -5.51
C VAL A 149 -7.06 11.01 -5.34
N SER A 150 -7.28 11.78 -4.27
CA SER A 150 -8.54 12.48 -4.04
C SER A 150 -8.87 13.53 -5.11
N LEU A 151 -7.86 14.11 -5.77
CA LEU A 151 -8.04 15.03 -6.90
C LEU A 151 -8.37 14.31 -8.22
N ILE A 152 -7.95 13.04 -8.37
CA ILE A 152 -8.18 12.23 -9.59
C ILE A 152 -9.52 11.48 -9.51
N HIS A 153 -9.90 10.98 -8.32
CA HIS A 153 -11.11 10.18 -8.12
C HIS A 153 -12.44 10.84 -8.57
N PRO A 154 -12.68 12.17 -8.46
CA PRO A 154 -13.91 12.78 -8.99
C PRO A 154 -14.07 12.59 -10.51
N PHE A 155 -12.98 12.39 -11.27
CA PHE A 155 -13.04 12.11 -12.71
C PHE A 155 -13.23 10.62 -13.01
N ALA A 156 -12.64 9.71 -12.22
CA ALA A 156 -12.77 8.26 -12.42
C ALA A 156 -14.19 7.75 -12.13
N THR A 157 -14.84 8.25 -11.07
CA THR A 157 -16.21 7.85 -10.71
C THR A 157 -17.25 8.39 -11.72
N LEU A 158 -16.98 9.53 -12.37
CA LEU A 158 -17.88 10.09 -13.38
C LEU A 158 -17.85 9.30 -14.70
N ASN A 159 -16.73 8.63 -15.01
CA ASN A 159 -16.58 7.86 -16.24
C ASN A 159 -17.23 6.46 -16.16
N LEU A 160 -17.38 5.89 -14.96
CA LEU A 160 -18.10 4.61 -14.75
C LEU A 160 -19.63 4.77 -14.68
N ARG A 161 -20.16 6.00 -14.63
CA ARG A 161 -21.60 6.27 -14.57
C ARG A 161 -22.20 6.77 -15.89
N MET A 162 -21.40 6.83 -16.97
CA MET A 162 -21.87 7.19 -18.31
C MET A 162 -21.72 6.04 -19.33
N HIS A 163 -22.51 4.97 -19.15
CA HIS A 163 -23.12 4.20 -20.26
C HIS A 163 -24.23 3.31 -19.65
N PRO A 164 -25.52 3.49 -20.02
CA PRO A 164 -25.98 3.28 -21.39
C PRO A 164 -27.01 4.32 -21.85
N LEU A 165 -26.59 5.25 -22.71
CA LEU A 165 -27.52 6.11 -23.44
C LEU A 165 -26.98 6.45 -24.85
N LEU A 166 -26.27 5.52 -25.49
CA LEU A 166 -25.97 5.58 -26.93
C LEU A 166 -26.00 4.17 -27.52
N ALA A 167 -27.14 3.51 -27.35
CA ALA A 167 -27.50 2.31 -28.12
C ALA A 167 -28.75 2.59 -28.95
N ASP A 168 -28.83 3.78 -29.56
CA ASP A 168 -29.71 4.03 -30.70
C ASP A 168 -28.90 4.81 -31.73
N GLY A 169 -28.55 4.13 -32.82
CA GLY A 169 -27.71 4.67 -33.87
C GLY A 169 -28.38 5.84 -34.57
N LEU A 170 -27.65 6.96 -34.66
CA LEU A 170 -27.80 7.97 -35.72
C LEU A 170 -26.56 8.89 -35.71
N CYS A 171 -25.86 8.87 -36.84
CA CYS A 171 -24.92 9.84 -37.40
C CYS A 171 -24.47 11.03 -36.53
N CYS A 172 -23.15 11.22 -36.39
CA CYS A 172 -22.39 12.22 -37.17
C CYS A 172 -20.92 12.27 -36.73
N GLY A 173 -20.03 12.38 -37.72
CA GLY A 173 -18.58 12.50 -37.51
C GLY A 173 -18.17 13.79 -36.81
N ASN A 174 -16.90 13.81 -36.38
CA ASN A 174 -16.18 14.87 -35.66
C ASN A 174 -16.35 14.92 -34.14
N MET A 175 -15.93 13.86 -33.45
CA MET A 175 -15.47 13.99 -32.05
C MET A 175 -14.34 13.02 -31.67
N ALA A 176 -13.68 12.37 -32.63
CA ALA A 176 -12.62 11.40 -32.35
C ALA A 176 -11.21 12.02 -32.20
N GLN A 177 -11.02 13.32 -32.49
CA GLN A 177 -9.70 13.96 -32.44
C GLN A 177 -9.38 14.68 -31.13
N SER A 178 -10.34 14.81 -30.20
CA SER A 178 -10.10 15.58 -28.96
C SER A 178 -9.59 14.75 -27.78
N LEU A 179 -9.71 13.41 -27.82
CA LEU A 179 -9.36 12.56 -26.68
C LEU A 179 -7.94 11.98 -26.76
N GLU A 180 -7.37 11.82 -27.97
CA GLU A 180 -5.96 11.41 -28.12
C GLU A 180 -4.96 12.49 -27.65
N GLY A 181 -5.37 13.75 -27.63
CA GLY A 181 -4.56 14.87 -27.13
C GLY A 181 -4.39 14.87 -25.61
N GLN A 182 -5.40 14.41 -24.85
CA GLN A 182 -5.34 14.40 -23.38
C GLN A 182 -4.58 13.20 -22.82
N LEU A 183 -4.59 12.03 -23.48
CA LEU A 183 -3.84 10.86 -23.00
C LEU A 183 -2.31 10.99 -23.17
N ARG A 184 -1.81 11.90 -24.02
CA ARG A 184 -0.36 12.14 -24.17
C ARG A 184 0.26 12.99 -23.04
N MET A 185 -0.55 13.64 -22.21
CA MET A 185 -0.09 14.51 -21.12
C MET A 185 0.25 13.76 -19.82
N TRP A 186 -0.11 12.48 -19.69
CA TRP A 186 0.04 11.68 -18.46
C TRP A 186 1.13 10.60 -18.58
N LYS A 187 2.16 10.86 -19.39
CA LYS A 187 3.29 9.93 -19.65
C LYS A 187 4.66 10.55 -19.35
N LEU A 188 4.75 11.41 -18.34
CA LEU A 188 6.02 11.91 -17.80
C LEU A 188 6.14 11.56 -16.32
#